data_AF-A0A812U8S2-F1
#
_entry.id   AF-A0A812U8S2-F1
#
_cell.length_a   1.000
_cell.length_b   1.000
_cell.length_c   1.000
_cell.angle_alpha   90.00
_cell.angle_beta   90.00
_cell.angle_gamma   90.00
#
_symmetry.space_group_name_H-M   'P 1'
#
loop_
_entity.id
_entity.type
_entity.pdbx_description
1 polymer ?
#
loop_
_entity_poly.entity_id
_entity_poly.type
_entity_poly.pdbx_seq_one_letter_code
_entity_poly.pdbx_strand_id
1 'polypeptide(L)'
;MHVGPRPGADESGETTPGVLVVTPLRLEDGSTVMVNRGHLAAHRMDRATRPEVPTWVRVRGVLEEGEIPNLIGRYARVKNRPDRNQYLYLIAPELAENANARNHEECSQALVTAIDVLYEDDFKAGFRRQLPYTMKHKEDYLLFWADEHTHFNYAMQWFGMGTLMLVMTFYKFVEVS
;
A
#
# COMPACT_ATOMS: atom_id res chain seq x y z
N MET A 1 6.07 -5.02 9.86
CA MET A 1 5.78 -5.94 8.73
C MET A 1 6.27 -5.28 7.46
N HIS A 2 6.89 -6.04 6.55
CA HIS A 2 7.35 -5.53 5.26
C HIS A 2 6.42 -6.07 4.17
N VAL A 3 5.79 -5.17 3.40
CA VAL A 3 4.84 -5.51 2.34
C VAL A 3 5.47 -5.17 0.99
N GLY A 4 5.69 -6.17 0.13
CA GLY A 4 6.29 -5.96 -1.19
C GLY A 4 6.83 -7.23 -1.84
N PRO A 5 7.66 -7.07 -2.89
CA PRO A 5 8.39 -5.86 -3.30
C PRO A 5 7.49 -4.74 -3.84
N ARG A 6 7.89 -3.48 -3.64
CA ARG A 6 7.20 -2.27 -4.10
C ARG A 6 8.15 -1.26 -4.72
N PRO A 7 7.82 -0.70 -5.90
CA PRO A 7 8.50 0.50 -6.38
C PRO A 7 8.14 1.67 -5.48
N GLY A 8 9.10 2.56 -5.24
CA GLY A 8 8.88 3.84 -4.57
C GLY A 8 9.84 4.88 -5.11
N ALA A 9 9.45 6.15 -5.04
CA ALA A 9 10.34 7.25 -5.38
C ALA A 9 11.33 7.47 -4.23
N ASP A 10 12.61 7.58 -4.56
CA ASP A 10 13.62 8.03 -3.62
C ASP A 10 13.61 9.57 -3.47
N GLU A 11 14.48 10.09 -2.60
CA GLU A 11 14.63 11.53 -2.36
C GLU A 11 15.06 12.31 -3.62
N SER A 12 15.60 11.62 -4.64
CA SER A 12 16.04 12.17 -5.93
C SER A 12 14.96 12.08 -7.02
N GLY A 13 13.81 11.46 -6.71
CA GLY A 13 12.74 11.18 -7.67
C GLY A 13 12.97 9.95 -8.56
N GLU A 14 14.06 9.19 -8.35
CA GLU A 14 14.29 7.93 -9.06
C GLU A 14 13.45 6.80 -8.45
N THR A 15 12.96 5.90 -9.31
CA THR A 15 12.20 4.75 -8.86
C THR A 15 13.13 3.68 -8.32
N THR A 16 13.04 3.42 -7.02
CA THR A 16 13.83 2.40 -6.34
C THR A 16 12.96 1.24 -5.84
N PRO A 17 13.43 -0.01 -5.95
CA PRO A 17 12.73 -1.14 -5.35
C PRO A 17 12.84 -1.09 -3.83
N GLY A 18 11.78 -1.51 -3.14
CA GLY A 18 11.71 -1.50 -1.68
C GLY A 18 10.49 -2.24 -1.15
N VAL A 19 10.06 -1.87 0.05
CA VAL A 19 8.86 -2.41 0.71
C VAL A 19 8.09 -1.29 1.39
N LEU A 20 6.79 -1.49 1.55
CA LEU A 20 5.99 -0.68 2.46
C LEU A 20 6.17 -1.20 3.88
N VAL A 21 6.40 -0.30 4.83
CA VAL A 21 6.56 -0.67 6.23
C VAL A 21 5.25 -0.44 6.97
N VAL A 22 4.56 -1.54 7.25
CA VAL A 22 3.33 -1.53 8.05
C VAL A 22 3.66 -1.91 9.48
N THR A 23 3.25 -1.06 10.42
CA THR A 23 3.49 -1.27 11.85
C THR A 23 2.16 -1.29 12.59
N PRO A 24 1.87 -2.32 13.40
CA PRO A 24 0.76 -2.28 14.32
C PRO A 24 1.09 -1.33 15.47
N LEU A 25 0.44 -0.17 15.51
CA LEU A 25 0.59 0.79 16.60
C LEU A 25 -0.50 0.56 17.64
N ARG A 26 -0.12 0.62 18.92
CA ARG A 26 -1.06 0.50 20.03
C ARG A 26 -1.54 1.88 20.47
N LEU A 27 -2.85 2.02 20.64
CA LEU A 27 -3.47 3.18 21.26
C LEU A 27 -3.41 3.07 22.80
N GLU A 28 -3.73 4.16 23.48
CA GLU A 28 -3.71 4.25 24.96
C GLU A 28 -4.66 3.23 25.62
N ASP A 29 -5.78 2.90 24.98
CA ASP A 29 -6.77 1.92 25.45
C ASP A 29 -6.34 0.45 25.21
N GLY A 30 -5.18 0.24 24.58
CA GLY A 30 -4.63 -1.07 24.23
C GLY A 30 -5.19 -1.67 22.94
N SER A 31 -6.06 -0.95 22.22
CA SER A 31 -6.43 -1.29 20.85
C SER A 31 -5.24 -1.06 19.90
N THR A 32 -5.27 -1.68 18.74
CA THR A 32 -4.20 -1.68 17.74
C THR A 32 -4.75 -1.16 16.42
N VAL A 33 -3.97 -0.30 15.76
CA VAL A 33 -4.26 0.24 14.43
C VAL A 33 -3.11 -0.11 13.50
N MET A 34 -3.43 -0.60 12.31
CA MET A 34 -2.43 -0.80 11.26
C MET A 34 -2.04 0.54 10.67
N VAL A 35 -0.76 0.87 10.73
CA VAL A 35 -0.23 2.08 10.12
C VAL A 35 0.77 1.72 9.05
N ASN A 36 0.44 2.04 7.80
CA ASN A 36 1.39 2.07 6.70
C ASN A 36 2.22 3.36 6.83
N ARG A 37 3.51 3.20 7.15
CA ARG A 37 4.44 4.29 7.45
C ARG A 37 5.18 4.83 6.24
N GLY A 38 4.93 4.24 5.06
CA GLY A 38 5.58 4.62 3.82
C GLY A 38 6.53 3.57 3.28
N HIS A 39 7.18 3.94 2.19
CA HIS A 39 8.14 3.12 1.45
C HIS A 39 9.53 3.16 2.09
N LEU A 40 10.16 2.00 2.13
CA LEU A 40 11.55 1.82 2.54
C LEU A 40 12.30 1.19 1.37
N ALA A 41 13.28 1.92 0.84
CA ALA A 41 14.15 1.43 -0.22
C ALA A 41 14.93 0.18 0.22
N ALA A 42 15.18 -0.73 -0.72
CA ALA A 42 15.81 -2.02 -0.44
C ALA A 42 17.19 -1.89 0.24
N HIS A 43 17.97 -0.87 -0.12
CA HIS A 43 19.28 -0.60 0.47
C HIS A 43 19.23 -0.16 1.95
N ARG A 44 18.07 0.31 2.44
CA ARG A 44 17.84 0.72 3.84
C ARG A 44 17.01 -0.31 4.63
N MET A 45 16.84 -1.53 4.13
CA MET A 45 16.04 -2.57 4.79
C MET A 45 16.66 -3.12 6.08
N ASP A 46 17.98 -3.02 6.24
CA ASP A 46 18.65 -3.60 7.40
C ASP A 46 18.22 -2.91 8.70
N ARG A 47 17.51 -3.66 9.55
CA ARG A 47 16.99 -3.17 10.83
C ARG A 47 18.10 -2.77 11.80
N ALA A 48 19.28 -3.40 11.71
CA ALA A 48 20.43 -3.04 12.55
C ALA A 48 20.89 -1.60 12.31
N THR A 49 20.71 -1.10 11.08
CA THR A 49 21.02 0.29 10.72
C THR A 49 19.91 1.29 11.07
N ARG A 50 18.76 0.79 11.58
CA ARG A 50 17.62 1.60 12.00
C ARG A 50 16.99 1.10 13.31
N PRO A 51 17.69 1.24 14.45
CA PRO A 51 17.08 1.00 15.74
C PRO A 51 15.98 2.03 15.98
N GLU A 52 14.74 1.57 16.10
CA GLU A 52 13.60 2.41 16.45
C GLU A 52 13.21 2.13 17.90
N VAL A 53 13.35 3.15 18.76
CA VAL A 53 13.00 3.04 20.18
C VAL A 53 11.48 3.07 20.33
N PRO A 54 10.88 2.17 21.11
CA PRO A 54 9.45 2.24 21.42
C PRO A 54 9.14 3.56 22.13
N THR A 55 8.40 4.44 21.48
CA THR A 55 7.96 5.73 22.02
C THR A 55 6.60 6.10 21.46
N TRP A 56 5.97 7.11 22.07
CA TRP A 56 4.70 7.63 21.61
C TRP A 56 4.87 8.37 20.29
N VAL A 57 3.95 8.11 19.36
CA VAL A 57 3.92 8.75 18.05
C VAL A 57 2.53 9.29 17.76
N ARG A 58 2.46 10.47 17.16
CA ARG A 58 1.25 11.04 16.57
C ARG A 58 1.31 10.82 15.07
N VAL A 59 0.35 10.09 14.53
CA VAL A 59 0.25 9.81 13.09
C VAL A 59 -0.90 10.62 12.51
N ARG A 60 -0.63 11.34 11.43
CA ARG A 60 -1.67 11.91 10.56
C ARG A 60 -1.66 11.13 9.27
N GLY A 61 -2.81 10.61 8.88
CA GLY A 61 -2.92 9.75 7.71
C GLY A 61 -4.33 9.71 7.16
N VAL A 62 -4.47 8.98 6.05
CA VAL A 62 -5.75 8.68 5.41
C VAL A 62 -6.12 7.26 5.76
N LEU A 63 -7.40 7.05 6.07
CA LEU A 63 -7.95 5.72 6.29
C LEU A 63 -8.21 5.09 4.92
N GLU A 64 -7.57 3.96 4.63
CA GLU A 64 -7.69 3.21 3.38
C GLU A 64 -8.10 1.76 3.70
N GLU A 65 -8.89 1.13 2.83
CA GLU A 65 -9.16 -0.33 2.93
C GLU A 65 -7.94 -1.18 2.52
N GLY A 66 -6.93 -0.51 1.93
CA GLY A 66 -5.75 -1.13 1.36
C GLY A 66 -5.97 -1.56 -0.08
N GLU A 67 -5.31 -2.63 -0.49
CA GLU A 67 -5.38 -3.15 -1.85
C GLU A 67 -6.57 -4.06 -2.02
N ILE A 68 -7.58 -3.55 -2.74
CA ILE A 68 -8.78 -4.29 -3.07
C ILE A 68 -8.48 -5.13 -4.31
N PRO A 69 -8.43 -6.48 -4.20
CA PRO A 69 -8.19 -7.31 -5.36
C PRO A 69 -9.36 -7.20 -6.34
N ASN A 70 -9.05 -6.97 -7.61
CA ASN A 70 -10.04 -7.15 -8.68
C ASN A 70 -10.47 -8.63 -8.81
N LEU A 71 -11.52 -8.90 -9.58
CA LEU A 71 -12.15 -10.22 -9.67
C LEU A 71 -11.15 -11.34 -10.03
N ILE A 72 -10.21 -11.06 -10.95
CA ILE A 72 -9.16 -11.99 -11.38
C ILE A 72 -8.11 -12.15 -10.28
N GLY A 73 -7.68 -11.02 -9.68
CA GLY A 73 -6.75 -10.98 -8.56
C GLY A 73 -7.26 -11.73 -7.34
N ARG A 74 -8.58 -11.86 -7.14
CA ARG A 74 -9.14 -12.63 -6.02
C ARG A 74 -8.82 -14.13 -6.10
N TYR A 75 -8.73 -14.68 -7.31
CA TYR A 75 -8.51 -16.12 -7.53
C TYR A 75 -7.07 -16.45 -7.93
N ALA A 76 -6.41 -15.55 -8.67
CA ALA A 76 -5.08 -15.79 -9.22
C ALA A 76 -3.94 -15.13 -8.43
N ARG A 77 -4.21 -14.34 -7.37
CA ARG A 77 -3.14 -13.71 -6.59
C ARG A 77 -2.36 -14.73 -5.77
N VAL A 78 -1.07 -14.46 -5.61
CA VAL A 78 -0.25 -15.08 -4.58
C VAL A 78 -0.73 -14.55 -3.23
N LYS A 79 -1.18 -15.43 -2.33
CA LYS A 79 -1.66 -15.01 -1.00
C LYS A 79 -0.51 -14.52 -0.14
N ASN A 80 -0.78 -13.59 0.78
CA ASN A 80 0.17 -13.33 1.86
C ASN A 80 0.35 -14.61 2.69
N ARG A 81 1.52 -14.73 3.33
CA ARG A 81 1.85 -15.82 4.26
C ARG A 81 2.17 -15.22 5.63
N PRO A 82 1.14 -14.92 6.44
CA PRO A 82 1.32 -14.34 7.77
C PRO A 82 2.19 -15.23 8.68
N ASP A 83 2.06 -16.55 8.55
CA ASP A 83 2.85 -17.57 9.25
C ASP A 83 4.37 -17.43 9.02
N ARG A 84 4.77 -16.89 7.86
CA ARG A 84 6.18 -16.66 7.51
C ARG A 84 6.58 -15.19 7.56
N ASN A 85 5.70 -14.30 8.04
CA ASN A 85 5.90 -12.85 8.02
C ASN A 85 6.20 -12.33 6.59
N GLN A 86 5.58 -12.93 5.58
CA GLN A 86 5.74 -12.59 4.17
C GLN A 86 4.45 -11.97 3.62
N TYR A 87 4.53 -10.70 3.24
CA TYR A 87 3.39 -9.94 2.71
C TYR A 87 3.73 -9.36 1.36
N LEU A 88 2.90 -9.65 0.36
CA LEU A 88 2.98 -9.13 -1.00
C LEU A 88 2.00 -7.97 -1.19
N TYR A 89 0.81 -8.10 -0.60
CA TYR A 89 -0.31 -7.20 -0.78
C TYR A 89 -0.69 -6.49 0.52
N LEU A 90 -1.10 -5.23 0.39
CA LEU A 90 -1.48 -4.38 1.52
C LEU A 90 -2.95 -4.63 1.90
N ILE A 91 -3.22 -5.77 2.53
CA ILE A 91 -4.58 -6.21 2.86
C ILE A 91 -4.77 -6.17 4.36
N ALA A 92 -5.64 -5.28 4.85
CA ALA A 92 -5.89 -5.06 6.27
C ALA A 92 -6.16 -6.36 7.07
N PRO A 93 -7.08 -7.27 6.66
CA PRO A 93 -7.36 -8.49 7.43
C PRO A 93 -6.15 -9.43 7.54
N GLU A 94 -5.45 -9.66 6.43
CA GLU A 94 -4.28 -10.56 6.41
C GLU A 94 -3.09 -9.99 7.21
N LEU A 95 -2.96 -8.66 7.27
CA LEU A 95 -1.97 -7.97 8.12
C LEU A 95 -2.35 -8.04 9.60
N ALA A 96 -3.65 -7.95 9.92
CA ALA A 96 -4.18 -8.03 11.27
C ALA A 96 -3.95 -9.39 11.94
N GLU A 97 -3.93 -10.48 11.17
CA GLU A 97 -3.71 -11.84 11.70
C GLU A 97 -2.38 -11.98 12.47
N ASN A 98 -1.31 -11.35 12.01
CA ASN A 98 0.02 -11.47 12.63
C ASN A 98 0.34 -10.35 13.63
N ALA A 99 -0.52 -9.34 13.75
CA ALA A 99 -0.28 -8.24 14.67
C ALA A 99 -0.65 -8.57 16.12
N ASN A 100 -1.33 -9.70 16.37
CA ASN A 100 -1.85 -10.07 17.68
C ASN A 100 -2.66 -8.92 18.31
N ALA A 101 -3.48 -8.26 17.49
CA ALA A 101 -4.30 -7.11 17.87
C ALA A 101 -5.46 -7.56 18.77
N ARG A 102 -5.72 -6.80 19.84
CA ARG A 102 -6.86 -7.07 20.74
C ARG A 102 -8.20 -6.89 20.03
N ASN A 103 -8.27 -5.88 19.18
CA ASN A 103 -9.41 -5.43 18.37
C ASN A 103 -9.25 -5.93 16.93
N HIS A 104 -9.16 -7.25 16.74
CA HIS A 104 -8.83 -7.82 15.44
C HIS A 104 -9.86 -7.45 14.37
N GLU A 105 -11.15 -7.48 14.70
CA GLU A 105 -12.23 -7.17 13.74
C GLU A 105 -12.13 -5.72 13.24
N GLU A 106 -11.94 -4.76 14.13
CA GLU A 106 -11.83 -3.34 13.78
C GLU A 106 -10.51 -3.04 13.07
N CYS A 107 -9.42 -3.67 13.50
CA CYS A 107 -8.10 -3.54 12.88
C CYS A 107 -8.07 -4.14 11.46
N SER A 108 -8.95 -5.09 11.17
CA SER A 108 -9.07 -5.74 9.87
C SER A 108 -9.87 -4.92 8.83
N GLN A 109 -10.59 -3.89 9.25
CA GLN A 109 -11.46 -3.12 8.35
C GLN A 109 -10.68 -2.14 7.47
N ALA A 110 -9.67 -1.49 8.05
CA ALA A 110 -8.92 -0.47 7.34
C ALA A 110 -7.53 -0.29 7.95
N LEU A 111 -6.66 0.33 7.16
CA LEU A 111 -5.32 0.73 7.53
C LEU A 111 -5.16 2.24 7.41
N VAL A 112 -4.32 2.82 8.25
CA VAL A 112 -3.98 4.24 8.19
C VAL A 112 -2.70 4.37 7.37
N THR A 113 -2.79 4.99 6.20
CA THR A 113 -1.59 5.39 5.45
C THR A 113 -1.12 6.74 5.93
N ALA A 114 0.04 6.75 6.57
CA ALA A 114 0.62 7.94 7.17
C ALA A 114 1.07 8.93 6.08
N ILE A 115 0.60 10.16 6.23
CA ILE A 115 1.12 11.35 5.52
C ILE A 115 2.19 12.02 6.38
N ASP A 116 2.03 11.96 7.71
CA ASP A 116 2.97 12.51 8.66
C ASP A 116 3.03 11.67 9.94
N VAL A 117 4.22 11.54 10.51
CA VAL A 117 4.47 10.87 11.78
C VAL A 117 5.37 11.78 12.62
N LEU A 118 4.88 12.15 13.80
CA LEU A 118 5.61 12.94 14.79
C LEU A 118 5.89 12.07 16.01
N TYR A 119 7.15 12.03 16.42
CA TYR A 119 7.56 11.36 17.65
C TYR A 119 7.42 12.32 18.82
N GLU A 120 6.93 11.82 19.96
CA GLU A 120 6.68 12.66 21.12
C GLU A 120 7.97 13.29 21.67
N ASP A 121 9.07 12.53 21.65
CA ASP A 121 10.39 13.00 22.11
C ASP A 121 10.90 14.15 21.23
N ASP A 122 10.71 14.04 19.93
CA ASP A 122 11.08 15.05 18.93
C ASP A 122 10.24 16.32 19.10
N PHE A 123 8.93 16.14 19.27
CA PHE A 123 7.99 17.24 19.49
C PHE A 123 8.35 18.04 20.75
N LYS A 124 8.70 17.36 21.85
CA LYS A 124 9.15 18.00 23.10
C LYS A 124 10.51 18.67 22.95
N ALA A 125 11.42 18.09 22.19
CA ALA A 125 12.74 18.66 21.91
C ALA A 125 12.71 19.82 20.91
N GLY A 126 11.57 20.08 20.25
CA GLY A 126 11.46 21.10 19.19
C GLY A 126 12.25 20.77 17.93
N PHE A 127 12.62 19.50 17.73
CA PHE A 127 13.38 19.01 16.57
C PHE A 127 12.53 17.98 15.81
N ARG A 128 12.80 17.79 14.51
CA ARG A 128 12.14 16.73 13.72
C ARG A 128 13.21 15.84 13.11
N ARG A 129 13.25 14.57 13.54
CA ARG A 129 14.19 13.61 12.96
C ARG A 129 13.84 13.33 11.50
N GLN A 130 14.87 13.10 10.69
CA GLN A 130 14.66 12.58 9.34
C GLN A 130 14.16 11.15 9.43
N LEU A 131 13.04 10.88 8.78
CA LEU A 131 12.47 9.55 8.75
C LEU A 131 13.16 8.74 7.65
N PRO A 132 13.49 7.47 7.93
CA PRO A 132 14.07 6.59 6.93
C PRO A 132 13.05 6.06 5.91
N TYR A 133 11.79 6.49 5.99
CA TYR A 133 10.70 6.10 5.09
C TYR A 133 10.24 7.28 4.26
N THR A 134 9.89 7.03 3.00
CA THR A 134 9.20 8.00 2.14
C THR A 134 7.70 7.79 2.29
N MET A 135 7.01 8.75 2.91
CA MET A 135 5.55 8.72 3.10
C MET A 135 4.84 9.20 1.84
N LYS A 136 3.59 8.76 1.64
CA LYS A 136 2.73 9.35 0.61
C LYS A 136 2.39 10.79 0.98
N HIS A 137 2.37 11.68 0.00
CA HIS A 137 1.93 13.05 0.18
C HIS A 137 0.42 13.16 -0.07
N LYS A 138 -0.19 14.22 0.48
CA LYS A 138 -1.63 14.50 0.25
C LYS A 138 -1.95 14.68 -1.24
N GLU A 139 -1.00 15.24 -1.99
CA GLU A 139 -1.12 15.49 -3.43
C GLU A 139 -1.25 14.20 -4.23
N ASP A 140 -0.62 13.11 -3.76
CA ASP A 140 -0.70 11.80 -4.40
C ASP A 140 -2.13 11.26 -4.42
N TYR A 141 -2.95 11.62 -3.43
CA TYR A 141 -4.37 11.25 -3.35
C TYR A 141 -5.26 12.08 -4.27
N LEU A 142 -4.79 13.25 -4.72
CA LEU A 142 -5.55 14.12 -5.63
C LEU A 142 -5.33 13.74 -7.10
N LEU A 143 -4.38 12.84 -7.38
CA LEU A 143 -4.07 12.35 -8.71
C LEU A 143 -4.99 11.17 -9.08
N PHE A 144 -6.27 11.46 -9.30
CA PHE A 144 -7.31 10.47 -9.67
C PHE A 144 -6.99 9.68 -10.96
N TRP A 145 -6.12 10.22 -11.82
CA TRP A 145 -5.70 9.56 -13.06
C TRP A 145 -4.71 8.43 -12.83
N ALA A 146 -4.02 8.38 -11.68
CA ALA A 146 -3.07 7.32 -11.33
C ALA A 146 -3.74 6.09 -10.71
N ASP A 147 -5.07 6.12 -10.52
CA ASP A 147 -5.81 5.02 -9.92
C ASP A 147 -5.86 3.79 -10.86
N GLU A 148 -5.74 2.59 -10.27
CA GLU A 148 -5.70 1.32 -11.00
C GLU A 148 -7.03 1.07 -11.74
N HIS A 149 -8.16 1.46 -11.16
CA HIS A 149 -9.47 1.28 -11.77
C HIS A 149 -9.65 2.16 -13.02
N THR A 150 -9.12 3.38 -12.99
CA THR A 150 -9.17 4.30 -14.16
C THR A 150 -8.41 3.71 -15.35
N HIS A 151 -7.22 3.17 -15.12
CA HIS A 151 -6.40 2.56 -16.18
C HIS A 151 -7.01 1.27 -16.73
N PHE A 152 -7.54 0.41 -15.85
CA PHE A 152 -8.20 -0.82 -16.27
C PHE A 152 -9.44 -0.53 -17.14
N ASN A 153 -10.27 0.43 -16.72
CA ASN A 153 -11.45 0.84 -17.49
C ASN A 153 -11.07 1.38 -18.86
N TYR A 154 -10.01 2.18 -18.95
CA TYR A 154 -9.49 2.68 -20.22
C TYR A 154 -8.97 1.55 -21.12
N ALA A 155 -8.24 0.58 -20.56
CA ALA A 155 -7.78 -0.59 -21.30
C ALA A 155 -8.96 -1.41 -21.85
N MET A 156 -10.00 -1.63 -21.04
CA MET A 156 -11.22 -2.34 -21.46
C MET A 156 -11.94 -1.64 -22.61
N GLN A 157 -11.96 -0.30 -22.63
CA GLN A 157 -12.53 0.46 -23.76
C GLN A 157 -11.75 0.20 -25.06
N TRP A 158 -10.41 0.21 -25.01
CA TRP A 158 -9.59 -0.08 -26.18
C TRP A 158 -9.73 -1.51 -26.68
N PHE A 159 -9.65 -2.49 -25.78
CA PHE A 159 -9.85 -3.89 -26.15
C PHE A 159 -11.27 -4.15 -26.66
N GLY A 160 -12.27 -3.48 -26.10
CA GLY A 160 -13.65 -3.51 -26.57
C GLY A 160 -13.79 -3.00 -28.01
N MET A 161 -13.27 -1.81 -28.30
CA MET A 161 -13.28 -1.25 -29.66
C MET A 161 -12.50 -2.14 -30.66
N GLY A 162 -11.34 -2.67 -30.26
CA GLY A 162 -10.55 -3.59 -31.07
C GLY A 162 -11.30 -4.89 -31.39
N THR A 163 -12.00 -5.45 -30.39
CA THR A 163 -12.82 -6.66 -30.57
C THR A 163 -13.98 -6.39 -31.52
N LEU A 164 -14.68 -5.25 -31.39
CA LEU A 164 -15.78 -4.89 -32.29
C LEU A 164 -15.29 -4.71 -33.74
N MET A 165 -14.15 -4.04 -33.94
CA MET A 165 -13.52 -3.90 -35.26
C MET A 165 -13.15 -5.25 -35.87
N LEU A 166 -12.60 -6.16 -35.06
CA LEU A 166 -12.27 -7.52 -35.51
C LEU A 166 -13.54 -8.29 -35.92
N VAL A 167 -14.60 -8.23 -35.12
CA VAL A 167 -15.88 -8.89 -35.43
C VAL A 167 -16.50 -8.33 -36.71
N MET A 168 -16.54 -7.01 -36.87
CA MET A 168 -17.05 -6.37 -38.09
C MET A 168 -16.25 -6.77 -39.33
N THR A 169 -14.92 -6.82 -39.20
CA THR A 169 -14.03 -7.21 -40.30
C THR A 169 -14.26 -8.67 -40.68
N PHE A 170 -14.30 -9.57 -39.69
CA PHE A 170 -14.55 -10.99 -39.92
C PHE A 170 -15.92 -11.24 -40.54
N TYR A 171 -16.97 -10.59 -40.03
CA TYR A 171 -18.32 -10.67 -40.59
C TYR A 171 -18.35 -10.27 -42.07
N LYS A 172 -17.70 -9.16 -42.41
CA LYS A 172 -17.62 -8.69 -43.81
C LYS A 172 -16.87 -9.67 -44.71
N PHE A 173 -15.82 -10.31 -44.22
CA PHE A 173 -15.11 -11.35 -44.98
C PHE A 173 -15.99 -12.57 -45.27
N VAL A 174 -16.84 -12.98 -44.31
CA VAL A 174 -17.77 -14.10 -44.49
C VAL A 174 -18.93 -13.73 -45.42
N GLU A 175 -19.45 -12.50 -45.36
CA GLU A 175 -20.56 -12.06 -46.21
C GLU A 175 -20.15 -11.86 -47.68
N VAL A 176 -18.91 -11.44 -47.93
CA VAL A 176 -18.39 -11.15 -49.29
C VAL A 176 -17.76 -12.38 -49.95
N SER A 177 -17.43 -13.43 -49.19
CA SER A 177 -16.88 -14.69 -49.70
C SER A 177 -17.96 -15.70 -50.09
#